data_AF-A0ABD5B828-F1
#
_entry.id   AF-A0ABD5B828-F1
#
_cell.length_a   1.000
_cell.length_b   1.000
_cell.length_c   1.000
_cell.angle_alpha   90.00
_cell.angle_beta   90.00
_cell.angle_gamma   90.00
#
_symmetry.space_group_name_H-M   'P 1'
#
loop_
_entity.id
_entity.type
_entity.pdbx_description
1 polymer ?
#
loop_
_entity_poly.entity_id
_entity_poly.type
_entity_poly.pdbx_seq_one_letter_code
_entity_poly.pdbx_strand_id
1 'polypeptide(L)'
;MASKQLNFFITPDNFDRINDMILERNIVVLLKENISDTSEIITTKTLPPIEDEIFQVYLSTPQFLDKIIVLSTDNGKRSFDVLRSYLLEFSLGGFYPYDINLLQRARFYYVKSFFNKYDELEKKSNSFCEWCDDIIRSFKKEFLKRYSNDKEDLYSQSAIEWIEKNNAAKTGGGLGWRKP
;
A
#
# COMPACT_ATOMS: atom_id res chain seq x y z
N MET A 1 -8.87 4.00 18.94
CA MET A 1 -8.49 3.49 17.60
C MET A 1 -6.98 3.30 17.55
N ALA A 2 -6.49 2.19 17.02
CA ALA A 2 -5.05 1.93 16.84
C ALA A 2 -4.77 1.50 15.40
N SER A 3 -3.65 1.95 14.85
CA SER A 3 -3.21 1.60 13.49
C SER A 3 -1.68 1.54 13.44
N LYS A 4 -1.14 1.05 12.32
CA LYS A 4 0.31 1.05 12.05
C LYS A 4 0.55 1.44 10.61
N GLN A 5 1.64 2.17 10.39
CA GLN A 5 2.07 2.57 9.06
C GLN A 5 3.57 2.43 8.87
N LEU A 6 3.98 2.26 7.62
CA LEU A 6 5.36 2.39 7.16
C LEU A 6 5.35 3.25 5.90
N ASN A 7 6.03 4.40 5.93
CA ASN A 7 6.25 5.25 4.76
C ASN A 7 7.62 4.95 4.14
N PHE A 8 7.70 4.97 2.82
CA PHE A 8 8.93 4.69 2.09
C PHE A 8 8.89 5.19 0.65
N PHE A 9 10.03 5.14 -0.04
CA PHE A 9 10.15 5.46 -1.46
C PHE A 9 10.70 4.27 -2.24
N ILE A 10 9.97 3.86 -3.27
CA ILE A 10 10.35 2.81 -4.22
C ILE A 10 10.20 3.33 -5.65
N THR A 11 10.86 2.69 -6.61
CA THR A 11 10.63 2.95 -8.03
C THR A 11 9.96 1.74 -8.69
N PRO A 12 9.37 1.91 -9.89
CA PRO A 12 8.90 0.81 -10.74
C PRO A 12 9.86 -0.38 -10.87
N ASP A 13 11.18 -0.13 -10.82
CA ASP A 13 12.22 -1.16 -10.90
C ASP A 13 12.08 -2.25 -9.80
N ASN A 14 11.34 -1.98 -8.73
CA ASN A 14 11.09 -2.96 -7.68
C ASN A 14 9.83 -3.81 -7.92
N PHE A 15 8.95 -3.42 -8.85
CA PHE A 15 7.59 -3.99 -8.96
C PHE A 15 7.61 -5.47 -9.34
N ASP A 16 8.52 -5.91 -10.22
CA ASP A 16 8.65 -7.33 -10.57
C ASP A 16 8.98 -8.19 -9.35
N ARG A 17 9.97 -7.76 -8.55
CA ARG A 17 10.33 -8.49 -7.34
C ARG A 17 9.26 -8.40 -6.24
N ILE A 18 8.50 -7.30 -6.19
CA ILE A 18 7.33 -7.19 -5.31
C ILE A 18 6.23 -8.17 -5.76
N ASN A 19 6.01 -8.35 -7.06
CA ASN A 19 5.09 -9.35 -7.59
C ASN A 19 5.53 -10.77 -7.23
N ASP A 20 6.83 -11.08 -7.31
CA ASP A 20 7.35 -12.37 -6.84
C ASP A 20 7.06 -12.58 -5.34
N MET A 21 7.32 -11.57 -4.49
CA MET A 21 7.02 -11.63 -3.07
C MET A 21 5.51 -11.87 -2.81
N ILE A 22 4.63 -11.24 -3.60
CA ILE A 22 3.17 -11.44 -3.52
C ILE A 22 2.81 -12.90 -3.81
N LEU A 23 3.39 -13.48 -4.87
CA LEU A 23 3.18 -14.87 -5.26
C LEU A 23 3.74 -15.86 -4.22
N GLU A 24 5.00 -15.69 -3.81
CA GLU A 24 5.70 -16.53 -2.82
C GLU A 24 4.94 -16.61 -1.50
N ARG A 25 4.28 -15.52 -1.09
CA ARG A 25 3.58 -15.40 0.18
C ARG A 25 2.07 -15.63 0.07
N ASN A 26 1.60 -16.04 -1.11
CA ASN A 26 0.19 -16.24 -1.41
C ASN A 26 -0.68 -15.01 -1.02
N ILE A 27 -0.14 -13.82 -1.19
CA ILE A 27 -0.87 -12.57 -0.99
C ILE A 27 -1.92 -12.46 -2.10
N VAL A 28 -3.05 -11.87 -1.79
CA VAL A 28 -4.02 -11.43 -2.79
C VAL A 28 -3.97 -9.92 -2.89
N VAL A 29 -4.06 -9.42 -4.11
CA VAL A 29 -4.14 -7.99 -4.42
C VAL A 29 -5.59 -7.68 -4.75
N LEU A 30 -6.10 -6.60 -4.17
CA LEU A 30 -7.46 -6.13 -4.35
C LEU A 30 -7.45 -4.68 -4.84
N LEU A 31 -8.28 -4.42 -5.84
CA LEU A 31 -8.44 -3.13 -6.50
C LEU A 31 -9.88 -2.65 -6.32
N LYS A 32 -10.07 -1.34 -6.09
CA LYS A 32 -11.43 -0.76 -5.94
C LYS A 32 -12.26 -0.90 -7.22
N GLU A 33 -11.60 -0.78 -8.37
CA GLU A 33 -12.19 -0.96 -9.70
C GLU A 33 -12.61 -2.41 -9.99
N ASN A 34 -12.06 -3.38 -9.26
CA ASN A 34 -12.38 -4.80 -9.39
C ASN A 34 -13.52 -5.24 -8.45
N ILE A 35 -14.29 -4.28 -7.92
CA ILE A 35 -15.50 -4.56 -7.16
C ILE A 35 -16.68 -4.56 -8.14
N SER A 36 -17.33 -5.71 -8.28
CA SER A 36 -18.47 -5.90 -9.18
C SER A 36 -19.70 -5.11 -8.73
N ASP A 37 -20.72 -5.09 -9.60
CA ASP A 37 -22.02 -4.52 -9.24
C ASP A 37 -22.75 -5.26 -8.12
N THR A 38 -22.43 -6.53 -7.92
CA THR A 38 -22.94 -7.35 -6.81
C THR A 38 -22.09 -7.25 -5.54
N SER A 39 -21.09 -6.35 -5.52
CA SER A 39 -20.08 -6.22 -4.45
C SER A 39 -19.15 -7.45 -4.32
N GLU A 40 -19.08 -8.28 -5.36
CA GLU A 40 -18.08 -9.34 -5.44
C GLU A 40 -16.71 -8.74 -5.74
N ILE A 41 -15.69 -9.27 -5.10
CA ILE A 41 -14.32 -8.77 -5.19
C ILE A 41 -13.54 -9.71 -6.12
N ILE A 42 -13.07 -9.18 -7.24
CA ILE A 42 -12.13 -9.91 -8.11
C ILE A 42 -10.71 -9.67 -7.59
N THR A 43 -10.08 -10.73 -7.08
CA THR A 43 -8.71 -10.69 -6.58
C THR A 43 -7.70 -10.95 -7.68
N THR A 44 -6.56 -10.28 -7.63
CA THR A 44 -5.40 -10.56 -8.49
C THR A 44 -4.22 -11.07 -7.66
N LYS A 45 -3.16 -11.53 -8.35
CA LYS A 45 -1.92 -12.04 -7.73
C LYS A 45 -0.69 -11.22 -8.05
N THR A 46 -0.89 -10.05 -8.67
CA THR A 46 0.15 -9.12 -9.06
C THR A 46 -0.37 -7.71 -8.86
N LEU A 47 0.55 -6.77 -8.68
CA LEU A 47 0.29 -5.34 -8.77
C LEU A 47 -0.23 -4.98 -10.17
N PRO A 48 -1.08 -3.94 -10.28
CA PRO A 48 -1.49 -3.44 -11.58
C PRO A 48 -0.30 -2.83 -12.34
N PRO A 49 -0.35 -2.86 -13.69
CA PRO A 49 0.50 -2.03 -14.54
C PRO A 49 0.49 -0.55 -14.12
N ILE A 50 1.60 0.14 -14.37
CA ILE A 50 1.74 1.56 -14.01
C ILE A 50 0.82 2.43 -14.88
N GLU A 51 0.59 1.98 -16.11
CA GLU A 51 -0.24 2.62 -17.14
C GLU A 51 -1.72 2.70 -16.73
N ASP A 52 -2.17 1.86 -15.79
CA ASP A 52 -3.56 1.83 -15.32
C ASP A 52 -3.89 2.99 -14.36
N GLU A 53 -2.92 3.84 -14.02
CA GLU A 53 -3.06 4.98 -13.11
C GLU A 53 -3.61 4.60 -11.71
N ILE A 54 -3.32 3.38 -11.27
CA ILE A 54 -3.72 2.88 -9.96
C ILE A 54 -2.61 3.13 -8.96
N PHE A 55 -2.88 4.02 -7.99
CA PHE A 55 -1.87 4.44 -7.01
C PHE A 55 -2.04 3.80 -5.62
N GLN A 56 -3.12 3.03 -5.44
CA GLN A 56 -3.42 2.36 -4.19
C GLN A 56 -4.03 0.99 -4.46
N VAL A 57 -3.43 -0.03 -3.86
CA VAL A 57 -3.97 -1.39 -3.81
C VAL A 57 -4.21 -1.81 -2.36
N TYR A 58 -4.95 -2.89 -2.17
CA TYR A 58 -5.14 -3.51 -0.88
C TYR A 58 -4.63 -4.93 -0.91
N LEU A 59 -3.91 -5.33 0.12
CA LEU A 59 -3.34 -6.66 0.27
C LEU A 59 -4.11 -7.42 1.34
N SER A 60 -4.35 -8.69 1.09
CA SER A 60 -4.89 -9.62 2.07
C SER A 60 -4.32 -11.02 1.84
N THR A 61 -4.83 -12.00 2.59
CA THR A 61 -4.54 -13.42 2.43
C THR A 61 -5.87 -14.18 2.31
N PRO A 62 -5.95 -15.32 1.60
CA PRO A 62 -7.20 -16.05 1.40
C PRO A 62 -8.05 -16.26 2.66
N GLN A 63 -7.41 -16.48 3.81
CA GLN A 63 -8.07 -16.69 5.10
C GLN A 63 -8.84 -15.48 5.65
N PHE A 64 -8.65 -14.28 5.10
CA PHE A 64 -9.30 -13.05 5.57
C PHE A 64 -10.26 -12.43 4.54
N LEU A 65 -10.45 -13.08 3.40
CA LEU A 65 -11.30 -12.56 2.33
C LEU A 65 -12.76 -12.38 2.76
N ASP A 66 -13.27 -13.26 3.62
CA ASP A 66 -14.62 -13.19 4.20
C ASP A 66 -14.80 -12.04 5.21
N LYS A 67 -13.70 -11.40 5.62
CA LYS A 67 -13.69 -10.24 6.54
C LYS A 67 -13.55 -8.91 5.83
N ILE A 68 -13.68 -8.89 4.51
CA ILE A 68 -13.60 -7.65 3.71
C ILE A 68 -15.00 -7.10 3.53
N ILE A 69 -15.17 -5.82 3.87
CA ILE A 69 -16.44 -5.12 3.80
C ILE A 69 -16.37 -4.12 2.64
N VAL A 70 -17.31 -4.27 1.71
CA VAL A 70 -17.52 -3.31 0.62
C VAL A 70 -18.64 -2.36 1.04
N LEU A 71 -18.37 -1.06 0.93
CA LEU A 71 -19.34 0.01 1.03
C LEU A 71 -19.84 0.34 -0.37
N SER A 72 -21.13 0.66 -0.49
CA SER A 72 -21.71 1.24 -1.69
C SER A 72 -22.38 2.55 -1.33
N THR A 73 -22.25 3.54 -2.22
CA THR A 73 -23.01 4.79 -2.19
C THR A 73 -24.28 4.66 -3.03
N ASP A 74 -25.21 5.60 -2.85
CA ASP A 74 -26.49 5.63 -3.60
C ASP A 74 -26.29 5.82 -5.12
N ASN A 75 -25.17 6.40 -5.53
CA ASN A 75 -24.78 6.53 -6.95
C ASN A 75 -23.95 5.33 -7.47
N GLY A 76 -23.96 4.20 -6.76
CA GLY A 76 -23.33 2.96 -7.18
C GLY A 76 -21.79 2.94 -7.07
N LYS A 77 -21.16 3.96 -6.47
CA LYS A 77 -19.72 3.91 -6.22
C LYS A 77 -19.42 2.97 -5.07
N ARG A 78 -18.45 2.08 -5.28
CA ARG A 78 -18.06 1.07 -4.29
C ARG A 78 -16.65 1.31 -3.79
N SER A 79 -16.41 0.96 -2.53
CA SER A 79 -15.10 1.12 -1.88
C SER A 79 -14.95 0.14 -0.73
N PHE A 80 -13.71 -0.19 -0.36
CA PHE A 80 -13.46 -0.99 0.83
C PHE A 80 -13.61 -0.15 2.11
N ASP A 81 -14.28 -0.70 3.11
CA ASP A 81 -14.23 -0.14 4.46
C ASP A 81 -12.89 -0.47 5.11
N VAL A 82 -11.93 0.44 5.02
CA VAL A 82 -10.56 0.24 5.52
C VAL A 82 -10.51 0.04 7.03
N LEU A 83 -11.41 0.69 7.77
CA LEU A 83 -11.45 0.61 9.23
C LEU A 83 -11.79 -0.81 9.67
N ARG A 84 -12.87 -1.36 9.10
CA ARG A 84 -13.43 -2.66 9.49
C ARG A 84 -12.78 -3.84 8.77
N SER A 85 -12.41 -3.67 7.50
CA SER A 85 -11.91 -4.77 6.66
C SER A 85 -10.52 -5.25 7.05
N TYR A 86 -10.25 -6.54 6.87
CA TYR A 86 -8.94 -7.15 7.12
C TYR A 86 -8.01 -6.92 5.92
N LEU A 87 -7.61 -5.67 5.74
CA LEU A 87 -6.80 -5.19 4.61
C LEU A 87 -5.53 -4.49 5.10
N LEU A 88 -4.42 -4.78 4.44
CA LEU A 88 -3.21 -3.97 4.45
C LEU A 88 -3.25 -3.05 3.23
N GLU A 89 -3.42 -1.74 3.45
CA GLU A 89 -3.34 -0.78 2.36
C GLU A 89 -1.90 -0.67 1.87
N PHE A 90 -1.72 -0.62 0.56
CA PHE A 90 -0.45 -0.33 -0.09
C PHE A 90 -0.63 0.81 -1.10
N SER A 91 -0.20 2.01 -0.71
CA SER A 91 0.00 3.11 -1.65
C SER A 91 1.30 2.84 -2.43
N LEU A 92 1.20 2.64 -3.74
CA LEU A 92 2.33 2.17 -4.57
C LEU A 92 3.48 3.18 -4.65
N GLY A 93 3.17 4.49 -4.52
CA GLY A 93 4.17 5.56 -4.69
C GLY A 93 4.83 5.50 -6.07
N GLY A 94 6.13 5.79 -6.13
CA GLY A 94 6.88 5.70 -7.38
C GLY A 94 6.62 6.88 -8.32
N PHE A 95 6.63 6.64 -9.62
CA PHE A 95 6.36 7.66 -10.63
C PHE A 95 4.92 7.51 -11.11
N TYR A 96 4.18 8.61 -11.09
CA TYR A 96 2.86 8.62 -11.71
C TYR A 96 3.01 8.82 -13.22
N PRO A 97 2.22 8.17 -14.08
CA PRO A 97 2.36 8.24 -15.54
C PRO A 97 2.39 9.69 -16.08
N TYR A 98 1.64 10.58 -15.43
CA TYR A 98 1.53 12.00 -15.81
C TYR A 98 2.60 12.92 -15.19
N ASP A 99 3.41 12.45 -14.22
CA ASP A 99 4.49 13.25 -13.61
C ASP A 99 5.68 12.36 -13.21
N ILE A 100 6.47 11.96 -14.21
CA ILE A 100 7.71 11.19 -14.01
C ILE A 100 8.84 11.98 -13.32
N ASN A 101 8.64 13.30 -13.13
CA ASN A 101 9.61 14.17 -12.46
C ASN A 101 9.38 14.23 -10.95
N LEU A 102 8.32 13.60 -10.46
CA LEU A 102 7.99 13.51 -9.04
C LEU A 102 8.00 12.04 -8.61
N LEU A 103 8.96 11.69 -7.75
CA LEU A 103 8.96 10.44 -7.02
C LEU A 103 8.03 10.57 -5.81
N GLN A 104 6.91 9.87 -5.83
CA GLN A 104 5.86 9.90 -4.82
C GLN A 104 6.15 8.91 -3.68
N ARG A 105 5.80 9.31 -2.45
CA ARG A 105 5.94 8.45 -1.28
C ARG A 105 4.93 7.31 -1.30
N ALA A 106 5.44 6.09 -1.10
CA ALA A 106 4.65 4.89 -0.89
C ALA A 106 4.32 4.70 0.60
N ARG A 107 3.31 3.88 0.89
CA ARG A 107 2.86 3.63 2.27
C ARG A 107 2.25 2.25 2.41
N PHE A 108 2.64 1.53 3.45
CA PHE A 108 1.82 0.50 4.05
C PHE A 108 1.02 1.04 5.23
N TYR A 109 -0.26 0.70 5.31
CA TYR A 109 -1.12 1.10 6.42
C TYR A 109 -2.14 0.01 6.77
N TYR A 110 -2.34 -0.27 8.05
CA TYR A 110 -3.45 -1.11 8.50
C TYR A 110 -4.00 -0.67 9.86
N VAL A 111 -5.30 -0.87 10.05
CA VAL A 111 -6.02 -0.58 11.30
C VAL A 111 -6.02 -1.82 12.18
N LYS A 112 -5.65 -1.65 13.45
CA LYS A 112 -5.64 -2.69 14.50
C LYS A 112 -6.94 -2.75 15.29
N SER A 113 -7.55 -1.59 15.53
CA SER A 113 -8.81 -1.48 16.26
C SER A 113 -9.58 -0.24 15.84
N PHE A 114 -10.90 -0.34 15.82
CA PHE A 114 -11.84 0.70 15.40
C PHE A 114 -13.03 0.75 16.37
N PHE A 115 -13.76 1.86 16.39
CA PHE A 115 -15.03 1.94 17.13
C PHE A 115 -16.15 1.42 16.24
N ASN A 116 -16.91 0.46 16.74
CA ASN A 116 -18.04 -0.12 16.01
C ASN A 116 -19.25 0.83 16.05
N LYS A 117 -20.37 0.41 15.46
CA LYS A 117 -21.61 1.21 15.41
C LYS A 117 -22.26 1.46 16.77
N TYR A 118 -21.79 0.81 17.83
CA TYR A 118 -22.24 0.95 19.22
C TYR A 118 -21.25 1.76 20.06
N ASP A 119 -20.26 2.40 19.43
CA ASP A 119 -19.16 3.13 20.10
C ASP A 119 -18.27 2.23 20.99
N GLU A 120 -18.24 0.93 20.71
CA GLU A 120 -17.38 -0.02 21.40
C GLU A 120 -16.08 -0.23 20.62
N LEU A 121 -14.95 -0.30 21.33
CA LEU A 121 -13.66 -0.54 20.71
C LEU A 121 -13.52 -2.02 20.29
N GLU A 122 -13.63 -2.27 18.99
CA GLU A 122 -13.41 -3.57 18.39
C GLU A 122 -11.95 -3.72 17.93
N LYS A 123 -11.35 -4.87 18.21
CA LYS A 123 -9.97 -5.20 17.79
C LYS A 123 -10.00 -6.24 16.67
N LYS A 124 -9.20 -6.03 15.63
CA LYS A 124 -8.95 -7.06 14.62
C LYS A 124 -8.14 -8.20 15.26
N SER A 125 -8.24 -9.40 14.67
CA SER A 125 -7.56 -10.58 15.21
C SER A 125 -6.05 -10.37 15.31
N ASN A 126 -5.42 -11.03 16.29
CA ASN A 126 -3.96 -11.05 16.41
C ASN A 126 -3.31 -11.65 15.17
N SER A 127 -3.90 -12.71 14.60
CA SER A 127 -3.41 -13.34 13.37
C SER A 127 -3.35 -12.38 12.18
N PHE A 128 -4.30 -11.45 12.05
CA PHE A 128 -4.26 -10.43 11.01
C PHE A 128 -3.16 -9.41 11.26
N CYS A 129 -3.02 -8.95 12.50
CA CYS A 129 -1.97 -7.99 12.86
C CYS A 129 -0.57 -8.57 12.68
N GLU A 130 -0.37 -9.83 13.07
CA GLU A 130 0.89 -10.57 12.89
C GLU A 130 1.21 -10.78 11.42
N TRP A 131 0.21 -11.15 10.60
CA TRP A 131 0.37 -11.26 9.16
C TRP A 131 0.81 -9.93 8.53
N CYS A 132 0.13 -8.82 8.86
CA CYS A 132 0.52 -7.49 8.36
C CYS A 132 1.94 -7.11 8.79
N ASP A 133 2.29 -7.39 10.05
CA ASP A 133 3.60 -7.07 10.60
C ASP A 133 4.71 -7.90 9.96
N ASP A 134 4.44 -9.16 9.61
CA ASP A 134 5.38 -10.01 8.88
C ASP A 134 5.61 -9.48 7.45
N ILE A 135 4.55 -9.16 6.71
CA ILE A 135 4.66 -8.58 5.36
C ILE A 135 5.49 -7.30 5.39
N ILE A 136 5.16 -6.36 6.29
CA ILE A 136 5.89 -5.09 6.42
C ILE A 136 7.36 -5.34 6.79
N ARG A 137 7.64 -6.27 7.71
CA ARG A 137 9.00 -6.59 8.15
C ARG A 137 9.83 -7.20 7.02
N SER A 138 9.26 -8.15 6.28
CA SER A 138 9.92 -8.79 5.15
C SER A 138 10.17 -7.81 4.02
N PHE A 139 9.16 -7.02 3.65
CA PHE A 139 9.30 -5.97 2.64
C PHE A 139 10.40 -4.99 3.03
N LYS A 140 10.39 -4.52 4.29
CA LYS A 140 11.42 -3.61 4.78
C LYS A 140 12.83 -4.21 4.70
N LYS A 141 13.00 -5.47 5.09
CA LYS A 141 14.30 -6.15 5.06
C LYS A 141 14.85 -6.28 3.64
N GLU A 142 13.97 -6.52 2.68
CA GLU A 142 14.34 -6.84 1.31
C GLU A 142 14.51 -5.60 0.43
N PHE A 143 13.59 -4.65 0.51
CA PHE A 143 13.55 -3.53 -0.43
C PHE A 143 14.10 -2.23 0.16
N LEU A 144 14.15 -2.08 1.48
CA LEU A 144 14.26 -0.76 2.10
C LEU A 144 15.53 -0.60 2.95
N LYS A 145 16.19 0.55 2.78
CA LYS A 145 17.33 1.00 3.57
C LYS A 145 17.18 2.46 3.99
N ARG A 146 18.03 2.89 4.93
CA ARG A 146 18.09 4.30 5.33
C ARG A 146 18.82 5.10 4.26
N TYR A 147 18.37 6.33 4.03
CA TYR A 147 19.08 7.31 3.22
C TYR A 147 19.81 8.29 4.14
N SER A 148 21.04 8.69 3.81
CA SER A 148 21.83 9.59 4.67
C SER A 148 21.23 10.99 4.75
N ASN A 149 20.61 11.44 3.66
CA ASN A 149 20.10 12.80 3.52
C ASN A 149 18.63 12.94 3.98
N ASP A 150 17.99 11.83 4.38
CA ASP A 150 16.67 11.85 5.00
C ASP A 150 16.53 10.73 6.05
N LYS A 151 16.25 11.14 7.29
CA LYS A 151 16.16 10.22 8.43
C LYS A 151 14.73 9.73 8.70
N GLU A 152 13.73 10.34 8.06
CA GLU A 152 12.32 10.10 8.36
C GLU A 152 11.76 8.88 7.63
N ASP A 153 12.08 8.74 6.34
CA ASP A 153 11.55 7.70 5.47
C ASP A 153 12.60 6.63 5.17
N LEU A 154 12.14 5.49 4.65
CA LEU A 154 13.01 4.45 4.10
C LEU A 154 12.94 4.44 2.58
N TYR A 155 13.98 3.89 1.96
CA TYR A 155 14.18 4.02 0.53
C TYR A 155 14.67 2.71 -0.08
N SER A 156 14.19 2.41 -1.27
CA SER A 156 14.87 1.45 -2.14
C SER A 156 16.20 1.99 -2.64
N GLN A 157 17.06 1.07 -3.10
CA GLN A 157 18.31 1.42 -3.77
C GLN A 157 18.07 2.29 -5.00
N SER A 158 17.12 1.90 -5.87
CA SER A 158 16.77 2.62 -7.08
C SER A 158 16.17 4.01 -6.81
N ALA A 159 15.40 4.17 -5.74
CA ALA A 159 14.89 5.49 -5.32
C ALA A 159 16.04 6.42 -4.91
N ILE A 160 17.00 5.94 -4.12
CA ILE A 160 18.18 6.74 -3.72
C ILE A 160 18.99 7.14 -4.95
N GLU A 161 19.27 6.20 -5.84
CA GLU A 161 20.03 6.46 -7.08
C GLU A 161 19.32 7.50 -7.96
N TRP A 162 18.00 7.42 -8.07
CA TRP A 162 17.23 8.41 -8.81
C TRP A 162 17.32 9.79 -8.16
N ILE A 163 17.18 9.89 -6.84
CA ILE A 163 17.26 11.16 -6.10
C ILE A 163 18.62 11.82 -6.32
N GLU A 164 19.70 11.06 -6.14
CA GLU A 164 21.07 11.56 -6.27
C GLU A 164 21.41 11.94 -7.70
N LYS A 165 21.08 11.07 -8.68
CA LYS A 165 21.36 11.32 -10.10
C LYS A 165 20.67 12.57 -10.63
N ASN A 166 19.47 12.88 -10.13
CA ASN A 166 18.68 14.01 -10.61
C ASN A 166 18.80 15.25 -9.72
N ASN A 167 19.64 15.24 -8.68
CA ASN A 167 19.70 16.29 -7.66
C ASN A 167 18.29 16.69 -7.16
N ALA A 168 17.43 15.69 -6.97
CA ALA A 168 16.03 15.93 -6.64
C ALA A 168 15.91 16.57 -5.25
N ALA A 169 14.93 17.46 -5.09
CA ALA A 169 14.63 18.10 -3.82
C ALA A 169 13.35 17.52 -3.20
N LYS A 170 13.37 17.32 -1.88
CA LYS A 170 12.18 16.88 -1.12
C LYS A 170 11.11 17.98 -1.22
N THR A 171 9.89 17.60 -1.57
CA THR A 171 8.76 18.52 -1.79
C THR A 171 7.49 18.05 -1.06
N GLY A 172 6.45 18.90 -1.07
CA GLY A 172 5.13 18.57 -0.53
C GLY A 172 5.16 18.18 0.96
N GLY A 173 6.00 18.82 1.78
CA GLY A 173 6.13 18.48 3.21
C GLY A 173 6.66 17.07 3.46
N GLY A 174 7.46 16.52 2.53
CA GLY A 174 8.02 15.17 2.62
C GLY A 174 7.20 14.09 1.91
N LEU A 175 6.22 14.48 1.09
CA LEU A 175 5.39 13.55 0.32
C LEU A 175 6.02 13.11 -1.00
N GLY A 176 7.08 13.78 -1.45
CA GLY A 176 7.75 13.41 -2.69
C GLY A 176 9.14 13.99 -2.86
N TRP A 177 9.84 13.55 -3.90
CA TRP A 177 11.10 14.12 -4.39
C TRP A 177 10.92 14.59 -5.82
N ARG A 178 11.21 15.86 -6.10
CA ARG A 178 11.00 16.49 -7.41
C ARG A 178 12.33 16.85 -8.05
N LYS A 179 12.48 16.56 -9.34
CA LYS A 179 13.60 17.06 -10.13
C LYS A 179 13.55 18.59 -10.22
N PRO A 180 14.68 19.29 -10.11
CA PRO A 180 14.74 20.74 -10.28
C PRO A 180 14.28 21.20 -11.67
#